data_AF-A0A0H2YLW1-F1
#
_entry.id   AF-A0A0H2YLW1-F1
#
_cell.length_a   1.000
_cell.length_b   1.000
_cell.length_c   1.000
_cell.angle_alpha   90.00
_cell.angle_beta   90.00
_cell.angle_gamma   90.00
#
_symmetry.space_group_name_H-M   'P 1'
#
loop_
_entity.id
_entity.type
_entity.pdbx_description
1 polymer ?
#
loop_
_entity_poly.entity_id
_entity_poly.type
_entity_poly.pdbx_seq_one_letter_code
_entity_poly.pdbx_strand_id
1 'polypeptide(L)'
;MLHKIKVLRTAGLALLMLTAGQAQAEYQCSVKPQDDVIISPQSVQIVGASGNLQISPDGDVTRNGKTLTLTDAQRQQAFRYQTALRKDLPWIDQGAQQRLEKARVSLDKVIVQQLGSSSNVRNRLTTLSEQLKQQMARIIEKRSDGLAFHHQAIAQVEKEAVSWSSRAWVACCRIA
;
A
#
# COMPACT_ATOMS: atom_id res chain seq x y z
N MET A 1 -13.59 -42.86 47.69
CA MET A 1 -13.59 -42.43 46.27
C MET A 1 -13.40 -40.92 46.16
N LEU A 2 -12.22 -40.36 46.48
CA LEU A 2 -12.06 -38.89 46.49
C LEU A 2 -10.62 -38.40 46.17
N HIS A 3 -9.86 -39.14 45.36
CA HIS A 3 -8.50 -38.73 44.95
C HIS A 3 -8.31 -38.56 43.44
N LYS A 4 -9.37 -38.68 42.62
CA LYS A 4 -9.27 -38.60 41.15
C LYS A 4 -9.66 -37.26 40.51
N ILE A 5 -10.10 -36.26 41.29
CA ILE A 5 -10.70 -35.03 40.73
C ILE A 5 -9.71 -33.85 40.64
N LYS A 6 -8.56 -33.89 41.31
CA LYS A 6 -7.67 -32.71 41.42
C LYS A 6 -6.70 -32.52 40.24
N VAL A 7 -6.47 -33.56 39.42
CA VAL A 7 -5.53 -33.50 38.27
C VAL A 7 -6.23 -33.09 36.96
N LEU A 8 -7.56 -32.92 36.96
CA LEU A 8 -8.29 -32.54 35.73
C LEU A 8 -8.48 -31.02 35.56
N ARG A 9 -8.25 -30.22 36.61
CA ARG A 9 -8.45 -28.75 36.54
C ARG A 9 -7.21 -27.96 36.13
N THR A 10 -6.01 -28.51 36.27
CA THR A 10 -4.75 -27.82 35.91
C THR A 10 -4.26 -28.16 34.50
N ALA A 11 -4.75 -29.23 33.88
CA ALA A 11 -4.39 -29.57 32.49
C ALA A 11 -5.22 -28.82 31.43
N GLY A 12 -6.41 -28.31 31.78
CA GLY A 12 -7.33 -27.68 30.83
C GLY A 12 -6.95 -26.25 30.40
N LEU A 13 -6.18 -25.52 31.22
CA LEU A 13 -5.83 -24.12 30.96
C LEU A 13 -4.51 -23.94 30.20
N ALA A 14 -3.62 -24.95 30.21
CA ALA A 14 -2.36 -24.89 29.46
C ALA A 14 -2.53 -25.21 27.96
N LEU A 15 -3.61 -25.88 27.57
CA LEU A 15 -3.82 -26.29 26.17
C LEU A 15 -4.51 -25.20 25.30
N LEU A 16 -5.04 -24.14 25.90
CA LEU A 16 -5.76 -23.08 25.20
C LEU A 16 -4.88 -21.90 24.74
N MET A 17 -3.56 -21.93 24.97
CA MET A 17 -2.64 -20.85 24.58
C MET A 17 -1.76 -21.16 23.35
N LEU A 18 -2.03 -22.25 22.63
CA LEU A 18 -1.23 -22.66 21.44
C LEU A 18 -1.87 -22.31 20.09
N THR A 19 -2.99 -21.58 20.04
CA THR A 19 -3.66 -21.24 18.76
C THR A 19 -3.55 -19.77 18.33
N ALA A 20 -2.77 -18.94 19.03
CA ALA A 20 -2.47 -17.57 18.59
C ALA A 20 -1.34 -17.52 17.53
N GLY A 21 -1.37 -18.46 16.59
CA GLY A 21 -0.35 -18.63 15.55
C GLY A 21 -0.98 -18.78 14.18
N GLN A 22 -1.03 -17.65 13.46
CA GLN A 22 -1.03 -17.58 12.00
C GLN A 22 -2.35 -17.90 11.26
N ALA A 23 -3.38 -17.11 11.56
CA ALA A 23 -4.24 -16.63 10.47
C ALA A 23 -3.61 -15.37 9.86
N GLN A 24 -2.40 -15.49 9.30
CA GLN A 24 -2.01 -14.53 8.27
C GLN A 24 -2.80 -14.97 7.04
N ALA A 25 -4.01 -14.42 6.89
CA ALA A 25 -4.61 -14.41 5.57
C ALA A 25 -3.56 -13.73 4.68
N GLU A 26 -2.87 -14.53 3.87
CA GLU A 26 -2.21 -14.02 2.68
C GLU A 26 -3.33 -13.31 1.94
N TYR A 27 -3.47 -12.00 2.13
CA TYR A 27 -4.25 -11.16 1.25
C TYR A 27 -3.50 -11.18 -0.07
N GLN A 28 -3.70 -12.27 -0.81
CA GLN A 28 -3.17 -12.46 -2.14
C GLN A 28 -3.95 -11.47 -2.99
N CYS A 29 -3.38 -10.27 -3.13
CA CYS A 29 -3.86 -9.31 -4.09
C CYS A 29 -3.88 -10.03 -5.44
N SER A 30 -5.09 -10.35 -5.93
CA SER A 30 -5.27 -11.16 -7.15
C SER A 30 -4.73 -10.47 -8.41
N VAL A 31 -4.28 -9.24 -8.27
CA VAL A 31 -3.70 -8.41 -9.32
C VAL A 31 -2.40 -7.80 -8.80
N LYS A 32 -1.28 -8.22 -9.40
CA LYS A 32 0.03 -7.60 -9.21
C LYS A 32 0.38 -6.84 -10.49
N PRO A 33 0.32 -5.50 -10.49
CA PRO A 33 0.74 -4.70 -11.64
C PRO A 33 2.17 -5.06 -12.07
N GLN A 34 2.40 -5.15 -13.38
CA GLN A 34 3.70 -5.51 -13.98
C GLN A 34 4.32 -4.36 -14.78
N ASP A 35 3.57 -3.27 -14.96
CA ASP A 35 3.95 -2.16 -15.80
C ASP A 35 3.89 -0.87 -14.99
N ASP A 36 4.81 0.03 -15.26
CA ASP A 36 4.76 1.40 -14.79
C ASP A 36 3.78 2.21 -15.65
N VAL A 37 3.09 3.16 -15.04
CA VAL A 37 2.15 4.04 -15.74
C VAL A 37 2.53 5.49 -15.50
N ILE A 38 2.79 6.24 -16.57
CA ILE A 38 3.13 7.67 -16.50
C ILE A 38 2.02 8.45 -17.18
N ILE A 39 1.33 9.30 -16.43
CA ILE A 39 0.24 10.14 -16.90
C ILE A 39 0.73 11.58 -16.99
N SER A 40 0.56 12.19 -18.16
CA SER A 40 0.69 13.63 -18.38
C SER A 40 -0.52 14.17 -19.15
N PRO A 41 -0.75 15.49 -19.26
CA PRO A 41 -1.83 16.04 -20.09
C PRO A 41 -1.82 15.50 -21.52
N GLN A 42 -0.62 15.27 -22.07
CA GLN A 42 -0.43 14.90 -23.48
C GLN A 42 -0.52 13.39 -23.74
N SER A 43 -0.34 12.54 -22.73
CA SER A 43 -0.41 11.09 -22.95
C SER A 43 -0.49 10.28 -21.66
N VAL A 44 -0.87 9.01 -21.80
CA VAL A 44 -0.61 7.97 -20.82
C VAL A 44 0.42 7.00 -21.41
N GLN A 45 1.55 6.82 -20.72
CA GLN A 45 2.57 5.85 -21.08
C GLN A 45 2.48 4.64 -20.16
N ILE A 46 2.62 3.45 -20.73
CA ILE A 46 2.66 2.17 -20.04
C ILE A 46 4.01 1.54 -20.40
N VAL A 47 4.86 1.35 -19.40
CA VAL A 47 6.24 0.89 -19.58
C VAL A 47 6.40 -0.43 -18.85
N GLY A 48 6.75 -1.49 -19.59
CA GLY A 48 6.94 -2.81 -19.01
C GLY A 48 7.79 -3.72 -19.88
N ALA A 49 7.78 -5.02 -19.54
CA ALA A 49 8.58 -6.03 -20.23
C ALA A 49 8.29 -6.12 -21.74
N SER A 50 7.06 -5.75 -22.15
CA SER A 50 6.63 -5.77 -23.55
C SER A 50 6.97 -4.49 -24.34
N GLY A 51 7.63 -3.52 -23.69
CA GLY A 51 8.02 -2.23 -24.28
C GLY A 51 7.25 -1.03 -23.72
N ASN A 52 7.33 0.09 -24.42
CA ASN A 52 6.67 1.34 -24.08
C ASN A 52 5.47 1.58 -25.01
N LEU A 53 4.28 1.57 -24.44
CA LEU A 53 3.04 1.97 -25.09
C LEU A 53 2.68 3.39 -24.67
N GLN A 54 2.51 4.29 -25.64
CA GLN A 54 2.03 5.65 -25.37
C GLN A 54 0.69 5.85 -26.04
N ILE A 55 -0.30 6.27 -25.25
CA ILE A 55 -1.67 6.52 -25.67
C ILE A 55 -1.95 8.01 -25.60
N SER A 56 -2.39 8.61 -26.72
CA SER A 56 -2.81 10.01 -26.77
C SER A 56 -4.16 10.23 -26.08
N PRO A 57 -4.58 11.48 -25.83
CA PRO A 57 -5.90 11.76 -25.26
C PRO A 57 -7.05 11.26 -26.14
N ASP A 58 -6.84 11.17 -27.46
CA ASP A 58 -7.84 10.72 -28.44
C ASP A 58 -7.79 9.21 -28.73
N GLY A 59 -6.88 8.48 -28.06
CA GLY A 59 -6.75 7.02 -28.19
C GLY A 59 -5.84 6.56 -29.33
N ASP A 60 -5.08 7.45 -29.96
CA ASP A 60 -3.97 7.03 -30.83
C ASP A 60 -2.88 6.35 -30.00
N VAL A 61 -2.25 5.31 -30.56
CA VAL A 61 -1.25 4.52 -29.84
C VAL A 61 0.05 4.47 -30.61
N THR A 62 1.16 4.71 -29.91
CA THR A 62 2.50 4.34 -30.38
C THR A 62 3.07 3.23 -29.51
N ARG A 63 3.87 2.36 -30.12
CA ARG A 63 4.68 1.36 -29.39
C ARG A 63 6.14 1.57 -29.73
N ASN A 64 6.97 1.81 -28.73
CA ASN A 64 8.40 2.07 -28.88
C ASN A 64 8.67 3.19 -29.91
N GLY A 65 7.84 4.26 -29.88
CA GLY A 65 7.93 5.39 -30.81
C GLY A 65 7.31 5.19 -32.19
N LYS A 66 6.84 3.98 -32.52
CA LYS A 66 6.19 3.70 -33.81
C LYS A 66 4.66 3.77 -33.67
N THR A 67 4.02 4.60 -34.47
CA THR A 67 2.55 4.68 -34.54
C THR A 67 1.94 3.36 -35.00
N LEU A 68 0.90 2.92 -34.29
CA LEU A 68 0.12 1.74 -34.64
C LEU A 68 -1.09 2.14 -35.49
N THR A 69 -1.36 1.38 -36.55
CA THR A 69 -2.62 1.49 -37.30
C THR A 69 -3.70 0.76 -36.52
N LEU A 70 -4.67 1.51 -35.99
CA LEU A 70 -5.77 0.98 -35.18
C LEU A 70 -7.08 1.03 -35.95
N THR A 71 -7.96 0.07 -35.70
CA THR A 71 -9.38 0.21 -36.04
C THR A 71 -10.07 1.19 -35.09
N ASP A 72 -11.25 1.68 -35.46
CA ASP A 72 -12.04 2.58 -34.60
C ASP A 72 -12.36 1.95 -33.23
N ALA A 73 -12.68 0.66 -33.22
CA ALA A 73 -12.92 -0.07 -31.99
C ALA A 73 -11.67 -0.15 -31.09
N GLN A 74 -10.49 -0.35 -31.67
CA GLN A 74 -9.22 -0.37 -30.93
C GLN A 74 -8.85 1.02 -30.40
N ARG A 75 -9.03 2.07 -31.21
CA ARG A 75 -8.82 3.47 -30.79
C ARG A 75 -9.76 3.83 -29.64
N GLN A 76 -11.04 3.47 -29.73
CA GLN A 76 -12.02 3.70 -28.67
C GLN A 76 -11.66 2.93 -27.39
N GLN A 77 -11.14 1.71 -27.52
CA GLN A 77 -10.68 0.94 -26.37
C GLN A 77 -9.46 1.60 -25.70
N ALA A 78 -8.49 2.08 -26.49
CA ALA A 78 -7.33 2.80 -25.97
C ALA A 78 -7.74 4.12 -25.27
N PHE A 79 -8.67 4.87 -25.87
CA PHE A 79 -9.27 6.06 -25.27
C PHE A 79 -9.92 5.76 -23.90
N ARG A 80 -10.72 4.70 -23.82
CA ARG A 80 -11.37 4.29 -22.56
C ARG A 80 -10.34 3.88 -21.51
N TYR A 81 -9.32 3.13 -21.91
CA TYR A 81 -8.28 2.66 -21.01
C TYR A 81 -7.46 3.83 -20.43
N GLN A 82 -6.99 4.76 -21.27
CA GLN A 82 -6.26 5.93 -20.79
C GLN A 82 -7.14 6.83 -19.90
N THR A 83 -8.42 6.98 -20.24
CA THR A 83 -9.38 7.75 -19.43
C THR A 83 -9.58 7.13 -18.04
N ALA A 84 -9.69 5.79 -17.98
CA ALA A 84 -9.80 5.08 -16.70
C ALA A 84 -8.55 5.30 -15.84
N LEU A 85 -7.35 5.14 -16.40
CA LEU A 85 -6.09 5.39 -15.68
C LEU A 85 -6.00 6.82 -15.11
N ARG A 86 -6.37 7.82 -15.91
CA ARG A 86 -6.42 9.24 -15.49
C ARG A 86 -7.37 9.50 -14.33
N LYS A 87 -8.46 8.74 -14.24
CA LYS A 87 -9.44 8.88 -13.16
C LYS A 87 -9.04 8.08 -11.93
N ASP A 88 -8.62 6.83 -12.13
CA ASP A 88 -8.47 5.86 -11.07
C ASP A 88 -7.17 6.06 -10.29
N LEU A 89 -6.03 6.34 -10.94
CA LEU A 89 -4.76 6.52 -10.21
C LEU A 89 -4.78 7.69 -9.21
N PRO A 90 -5.26 8.90 -9.56
CA PRO A 90 -5.39 9.98 -8.58
C PRO A 90 -6.35 9.64 -7.44
N TRP A 91 -7.46 8.95 -7.74
CA TRP A 91 -8.43 8.53 -6.71
C TRP A 91 -7.81 7.50 -5.75
N ILE A 92 -7.02 6.56 -6.26
CA ILE A 92 -6.29 5.56 -5.46
C ILE A 92 -5.29 6.25 -4.53
N ASP A 93 -4.45 7.17 -5.03
CA ASP A 93 -3.50 7.92 -4.21
C ASP A 93 -4.23 8.71 -3.11
N GLN A 94 -5.26 9.47 -3.48
CA GLN A 94 -6.03 10.25 -2.51
C GLN A 94 -6.65 9.36 -1.43
N GLY A 95 -7.24 8.23 -1.84
CA GLY A 95 -7.82 7.25 -0.92
C GLY A 95 -6.79 6.65 0.04
N ALA A 96 -5.58 6.37 -0.43
CA ALA A 96 -4.48 5.88 0.40
C ALA A 96 -4.02 6.92 1.42
N GLN A 97 -3.77 8.16 0.97
CA GLN A 97 -3.37 9.28 1.84
C GLN A 97 -4.40 9.55 2.95
N GLN A 98 -5.70 9.51 2.61
CA GLN A 98 -6.78 9.69 3.57
C GLN A 98 -6.81 8.59 4.64
N ARG A 99 -6.55 7.32 4.28
CA ARG A 99 -6.51 6.22 5.25
C ARG A 99 -5.34 6.37 6.22
N LEU A 100 -4.16 6.75 5.73
CA LEU A 100 -3.01 7.05 6.59
C LEU A 100 -3.32 8.18 7.57
N GLU A 101 -3.96 9.25 7.09
CA GLU A 101 -4.31 10.38 7.94
C GLU A 101 -5.35 10.01 9.02
N LYS A 102 -6.37 9.23 8.64
CA LYS A 102 -7.37 8.70 9.61
C LYS A 102 -6.73 7.81 10.68
N ALA A 103 -5.76 6.97 10.29
CA ALA A 103 -5.01 6.15 11.23
C ALA A 103 -4.18 7.01 12.19
N ARG A 104 -3.46 8.02 11.68
CA ARG A 104 -2.69 8.97 12.49
C ARG A 104 -3.59 9.69 13.51
N VAL A 105 -4.70 10.26 13.08
CA VAL A 105 -5.64 10.98 13.96
C VAL A 105 -6.22 10.07 15.04
N SER A 106 -6.54 8.81 14.69
CA SER A 106 -7.06 7.85 15.67
C SER A 106 -6.03 7.50 16.74
N LEU A 107 -4.76 7.28 16.35
CA LEU A 107 -3.67 7.03 17.29
C LEU A 107 -3.35 8.25 18.16
N ASP A 108 -3.40 9.45 17.60
CA ASP A 108 -3.19 10.70 18.34
C ASP A 108 -4.20 10.86 19.49
N LYS A 109 -5.47 10.52 19.25
CA LYS A 109 -6.51 10.53 20.29
C LYS A 109 -6.16 9.61 21.46
N VAL A 110 -5.68 8.40 21.18
CA VAL A 110 -5.26 7.44 22.21
C VAL A 110 -4.06 7.99 22.98
N ILE A 111 -3.07 8.56 22.29
CA ILE A 111 -1.88 9.17 22.93
C ILE A 111 -2.31 10.31 23.87
N VAL A 112 -3.19 11.21 23.42
CA VAL A 112 -3.68 12.31 24.25
C VAL A 112 -4.41 11.79 25.49
N GLN A 113 -5.25 10.77 25.33
CA GLN A 113 -6.00 10.18 26.45
C GLN A 113 -5.10 9.49 27.49
N GLN A 114 -4.05 8.79 27.06
CA GLN A 114 -3.22 7.96 27.94
C GLN A 114 -1.96 8.67 28.45
N LEU A 115 -1.39 9.57 27.64
CA LEU A 115 -0.09 10.20 27.89
C LEU A 115 -0.16 11.73 27.96
N GLY A 116 -1.35 12.31 27.75
CA GLY A 116 -1.58 13.76 27.77
C GLY A 116 -1.21 14.47 26.47
N SER A 117 -1.80 15.65 26.27
CA SER A 117 -1.66 16.45 25.04
C SER A 117 -0.23 16.94 24.76
N SER A 118 0.62 17.02 25.80
CA SER A 118 2.02 17.46 25.73
C SER A 118 3.01 16.32 25.49
N SER A 119 2.56 15.07 25.34
CA SER A 119 3.44 13.92 25.12
C SER A 119 4.27 14.04 23.83
N ASN A 120 5.59 13.86 23.94
CA ASN A 120 6.49 13.83 22.78
C ASN A 120 6.21 12.65 21.83
N VAL A 121 5.41 11.66 22.25
CA VAL A 121 4.97 10.56 21.39
C VAL A 121 4.15 11.08 20.19
N ARG A 122 3.46 12.22 20.34
CA ARG A 122 2.71 12.85 19.24
C ARG A 122 3.63 13.33 18.11
N ASN A 123 4.80 13.86 18.45
CA ASN A 123 5.82 14.24 17.46
C ASN A 123 6.33 13.01 16.72
N ARG A 124 6.64 11.94 17.45
CA ARG A 124 7.08 10.67 16.86
C ARG A 124 6.02 10.08 15.91
N LEU A 125 4.74 10.14 16.28
CA LEU A 125 3.64 9.71 15.42
C LEU A 125 3.52 10.55 14.15
N THR A 126 3.72 11.87 14.26
CA THR A 126 3.70 12.77 13.10
C THR A 126 4.85 12.46 12.15
N THR A 127 6.08 12.35 12.66
CA THR A 127 7.25 11.94 11.85
C THR A 127 7.04 10.58 11.19
N LEU A 128 6.54 9.59 11.92
CA LEU A 128 6.25 8.27 11.36
C LEU A 128 5.21 8.35 10.23
N SER A 129 4.16 9.16 10.40
CA SER A 129 3.13 9.36 9.37
C SER A 129 3.71 10.01 8.12
N GLU A 130 4.56 11.02 8.26
CA GLU A 130 5.24 11.67 7.14
C GLU A 130 6.17 10.70 6.40
N GLN A 131 6.98 9.93 7.14
CA GLN A 131 7.85 8.91 6.55
C GLN A 131 7.04 7.85 5.78
N LEU A 132 5.91 7.41 6.32
CA LEU A 132 5.04 6.45 5.64
C LEU A 132 4.42 7.05 4.38
N LYS A 133 3.97 8.31 4.41
CA LYS A 133 3.47 9.02 3.22
C LYS A 133 4.55 9.15 2.16
N GLN A 134 5.79 9.43 2.55
CA GLN A 134 6.94 9.48 1.63
C GLN A 134 7.22 8.11 1.00
N GLN A 135 7.16 7.03 1.77
CA GLN A 135 7.30 5.67 1.22
C GLN A 135 6.19 5.35 0.22
N MET A 136 4.95 5.72 0.51
CA MET A 136 3.83 5.53 -0.44
C MET A 136 3.98 6.38 -1.71
N ALA A 137 4.51 7.60 -1.60
CA ALA A 137 4.75 8.47 -2.75
C ALA A 137 5.78 7.91 -3.75
N ARG A 138 6.53 6.87 -3.35
CA ARG A 138 7.42 6.13 -4.27
C ARG A 138 6.65 5.15 -5.16
N ILE A 139 5.47 4.71 -4.74
CA ILE A 139 4.58 3.85 -5.54
C ILE A 139 3.76 4.71 -6.49
N ILE A 140 3.18 5.80 -5.98
CA ILE A 140 2.47 6.79 -6.78
C ILE A 140 3.13 8.15 -6.58
N GLU A 141 3.94 8.54 -7.55
CA GLU A 141 4.70 9.78 -7.55
C GLU A 141 3.87 10.90 -8.18
N LYS A 142 3.69 12.00 -7.44
CA LYS A 142 3.13 13.24 -7.98
C LYS A 142 4.21 14.03 -8.68
N ARG A 143 3.91 14.50 -9.89
CA ARG A 143 4.80 15.27 -10.73
C ARG A 143 4.16 16.61 -11.07
N SER A 144 4.95 17.59 -11.50
CA SER A 144 4.43 18.90 -11.94
C SER A 144 3.51 18.77 -13.16
N ASP A 145 3.75 17.78 -14.00
CA ASP A 145 3.05 17.51 -15.25
C ASP A 145 2.14 16.28 -15.17
N GLY A 146 1.88 15.74 -13.97
CA GLY A 146 0.96 14.62 -13.80
C GLY A 146 1.38 13.65 -12.71
N LEU A 147 1.39 12.34 -13.01
CA LEU A 147 1.56 11.29 -12.00
C LEU A 147 2.22 10.06 -12.60
N ALA A 148 3.08 9.39 -11.82
CA ALA A 148 3.70 8.14 -12.19
C ALA A 148 3.37 7.04 -11.16
N PHE A 149 2.95 5.88 -11.64
CA PHE A 149 2.83 4.66 -10.86
C PHE A 149 4.01 3.75 -11.17
N HIS A 150 4.70 3.30 -10.12
CA HIS A 150 5.90 2.47 -10.19
C HIS A 150 5.62 1.09 -9.61
N HIS A 151 5.45 0.07 -10.45
CA HIS A 151 5.00 -1.25 -9.99
C HIS A 151 6.05 -1.94 -9.09
N GLN A 152 7.34 -1.74 -9.37
CA GLN A 152 8.44 -2.33 -8.59
C GLN A 152 8.55 -1.72 -7.19
N ALA A 153 8.11 -0.46 -7.02
CA ALA A 153 8.15 0.22 -5.74
C ALA A 153 7.23 -0.45 -4.70
N ILE A 154 6.17 -1.15 -5.12
CA ILE A 154 5.28 -1.90 -4.22
C ILE A 154 6.09 -2.92 -3.41
N ALA A 155 6.82 -3.81 -4.10
CA ALA A 155 7.58 -4.86 -3.45
C ALA A 155 8.66 -4.31 -2.50
N GLN A 156 9.24 -3.16 -2.86
CA GLN A 156 10.22 -2.52 -2.00
C GLN A 156 9.58 -1.93 -0.73
N VAL A 157 8.48 -1.20 -0.86
CA VAL A 157 7.77 -0.62 0.29
C VAL A 157 7.25 -1.72 1.22
N GLU A 158 6.74 -2.83 0.68
CA GLU A 158 6.34 -4.00 1.47
C GLU A 158 7.51 -4.59 2.27
N LYS A 159 8.66 -4.81 1.62
CA LYS A 159 9.86 -5.34 2.27
C LYS A 159 10.36 -4.41 3.38
N GLU A 160 10.36 -3.11 3.13
CA GLU A 160 10.73 -2.10 4.13
C GLU A 160 9.77 -2.15 5.32
N ALA A 161 8.45 -2.20 5.09
CA ALA A 161 7.44 -2.28 6.15
C ALA A 161 7.63 -3.50 7.08
N VAL A 162 7.93 -4.68 6.52
CA VAL A 162 8.24 -5.89 7.30
C VAL A 162 9.52 -5.73 8.14
N SER A 163 10.54 -5.06 7.60
CA SER A 163 11.76 -4.76 8.37
C SER A 163 11.49 -3.81 9.54
N TRP A 164 10.64 -2.79 9.33
CA TRP A 164 10.23 -1.85 10.39
C TRP A 164 9.45 -2.54 11.51
N SER A 165 8.48 -3.40 11.17
CA SER A 165 7.75 -4.16 12.19
C SER A 165 8.69 -5.04 13.01
N SER A 166 9.58 -5.78 12.34
CA SER A 166 10.56 -6.67 12.99
C SER A 166 11.47 -5.91 13.95
N ARG A 167 11.98 -4.74 13.55
CA ARG A 167 12.80 -3.87 14.44
C ARG A 167 12.00 -3.32 15.61
N ALA A 168 10.73 -2.95 15.42
CA ALA A 168 9.86 -2.49 16.49
C ALA A 168 9.61 -3.59 17.53
N TRP A 169 9.39 -4.83 17.09
CA TRP A 169 9.27 -6.00 17.98
C TRP A 169 10.55 -6.24 18.79
N VAL A 170 11.72 -6.19 18.16
CA VAL A 170 13.02 -6.33 18.85
C VAL A 170 13.23 -5.21 19.88
N ALA A 171 12.86 -3.97 19.56
CA ALA A 171 12.95 -2.86 20.50
C ALA A 171 12.00 -3.05 21.70
N CYS A 172 10.78 -3.53 21.47
CA CYS A 172 9.83 -3.82 22.54
C CYS A 172 10.32 -4.94 23.46
N CYS A 173 10.92 -5.99 22.89
CA CYS A 173 11.48 -7.13 23.63
C CYS A 173 12.72 -6.78 24.47
N ARG A 174 13.42 -5.68 24.16
CA ARG A 174 14.53 -5.17 24.99
C ARG A 174 14.09 -4.28 26.15
N ILE A 175 12.84 -3.80 26.12
CA ILE A 175 12.29 -2.91 27.15
C ILE A 175 11.43 -3.69 28.16
N ALA A 176 10.94 -4.88 27.77
CA ALA A 176 10.28 -5.84 28.65
C ALA A 176 11.29 -6.74 29.37
#